data_AF-A0A3D9CVG1-F1
#
_entry.id   AF-A0A3D9CVG1-F1
#
_cell.length_a   1.000
_cell.length_b   1.000
_cell.length_c   1.000
_cell.angle_alpha   90.00
_cell.angle_beta   90.00
_cell.angle_gamma   90.00
#
_symmetry.space_group_name_H-M   'P 1'
#
loop_
_entity.id
_entity.type
_entity.pdbx_description
1 polymer ?
#
loop_
_entity_poly.entity_id
_entity_poly.type
_entity_poly.pdbx_seq_one_letter_code
_entity_poly.pdbx_strand_id
1 'polypeptide(L)'
;MITRKRFLLMGSLGILSVLTPSFLFSNTISNSNPDTFALLKKARRYRKQGKLNLAKSTYQEVLTIDPTEIRAYNGIRRILLNKKNKEFEVIQLYQQALTHIPNNLRIKRSLYNEYSKAALGNRKVLQQINIPGRMLLHVKSKYEEMIANYPEKKNLQKQLEKIEKYIQLNVDTQNPHENIPLKAYRKQQKKNHKKRFDGLPAQRTTLMLAELEAKPVSDDRAQHIREMSKVNIKALRTEKRYSEALDASEVFLNTKSATDPLFIKQFRDLAKQLHQHDRLLSFETKNHATKNTFWSAVSLFDAYYRKAEKQNQPAPVVMDSLIQFMIEKSENPYQQFEVETRKIKIELLNNNLLKAKDKIIDQCMKMRGISSPHSIDRMNVIIANFCQKNGDDDTKNSIINIAIEPKSFLESNDEIKKSIALMNIGRSYENPIHIQNLQRKLASL
;
A
#
# COMPACT_ATOMS: atom_id res chain seq x y z
N MET A 1 -64.50 -7.42 15.78
CA MET A 1 -63.31 -7.67 16.60
C MET A 1 -63.33 -9.11 17.08
N ILE A 2 -62.48 -9.96 16.50
CA ILE A 2 -62.31 -11.37 16.89
C ILE A 2 -61.02 -11.43 17.71
N THR A 3 -61.11 -11.87 18.96
CA THR A 3 -59.96 -11.91 19.87
C THR A 3 -59.08 -13.12 19.58
N ARG A 4 -57.77 -12.93 19.77
CA ARG A 4 -56.66 -13.85 19.44
C ARG A 4 -56.79 -15.28 19.99
N LYS A 5 -57.66 -15.50 20.99
CA LYS A 5 -58.00 -16.82 21.55
C LYS A 5 -58.98 -17.64 20.69
N ARG A 6 -59.83 -17.02 19.87
CA ARG A 6 -60.76 -17.72 18.95
C ARG A 6 -60.13 -18.10 17.60
N PHE A 7 -59.02 -17.46 17.21
CA PHE A 7 -58.30 -17.78 15.97
C PHE A 7 -57.43 -19.05 16.09
N LEU A 8 -57.01 -19.43 17.31
CA LEU A 8 -56.19 -20.61 17.56
C LEU A 8 -56.98 -21.89 17.87
N LEU A 9 -58.32 -21.81 17.92
CA LEU A 9 -59.23 -22.94 18.19
C LEU A 9 -59.94 -23.48 16.92
N MET A 10 -59.61 -22.91 15.75
CA MET A 10 -59.99 -23.40 14.41
C MET A 10 -58.69 -23.76 13.66
N GLY A 11 -57.79 -24.59 14.19
CA GLY A 11 -58.15 -25.94 14.59
C GLY A 11 -58.56 -26.69 13.32
N SER A 12 -57.61 -27.00 12.43
CA SER A 12 -57.07 -28.36 12.38
C SER A 12 -58.20 -29.41 12.32
N LEU A 13 -58.61 -29.80 11.11
CA LEU A 13 -59.28 -31.07 10.79
C LEU A 13 -59.49 -31.11 9.26
N GLY A 14 -58.99 -32.15 8.59
CA GLY A 14 -59.37 -32.46 7.21
C GLY A 14 -58.24 -32.80 6.25
N ILE A 15 -57.55 -33.90 6.51
CA ILE A 15 -56.83 -34.67 5.49
C ILE A 15 -57.88 -35.46 4.68
N LEU A 16 -57.84 -35.42 3.34
CA LEU A 16 -58.05 -36.59 2.45
C LEU A 16 -57.83 -36.24 0.96
N SER A 17 -56.68 -36.71 0.47
CA SER A 17 -56.35 -37.26 -0.85
C SER A 17 -57.21 -36.92 -2.09
N VAL A 18 -56.56 -36.33 -3.11
CA VAL A 18 -56.73 -36.75 -4.51
C VAL A 18 -55.35 -36.98 -5.12
N LEU A 19 -55.12 -38.23 -5.53
CA LEU A 19 -53.94 -38.76 -6.20
C LEU A 19 -53.83 -38.19 -7.63
N THR A 20 -52.68 -37.63 -7.98
CA THR A 20 -52.19 -37.58 -9.36
C THR A 20 -50.70 -37.93 -9.37
N PRO A 21 -50.24 -38.90 -10.20
CA PRO A 21 -48.83 -39.27 -10.26
C PRO A 21 -48.15 -38.48 -11.37
N SER A 22 -47.22 -37.59 -11.01
CA SER A 22 -46.32 -36.99 -12.01
C SER A 22 -45.01 -36.52 -11.41
N PHE A 23 -43.95 -37.24 -11.80
CA PHE A 23 -42.58 -36.79 -12.00
C PHE A 23 -41.70 -36.37 -10.80
N LEU A 24 -40.67 -37.20 -10.59
CA LEU A 24 -39.26 -36.79 -10.46
C LEU A 24 -39.00 -35.45 -9.74
N PHE A 25 -38.86 -35.52 -8.42
CA PHE A 25 -37.95 -34.62 -7.72
C PHE A 25 -37.11 -35.41 -6.72
N SER A 26 -35.89 -35.75 -7.14
CA SER A 26 -34.79 -36.04 -6.22
C SER A 26 -34.40 -34.75 -5.50
N ASN A 27 -35.24 -34.28 -4.58
CA ASN A 27 -34.80 -33.35 -3.56
C ASN A 27 -34.16 -34.18 -2.45
N THR A 28 -32.84 -34.34 -2.53
CA THR A 28 -32.02 -34.73 -1.37
C THR A 28 -32.14 -33.62 -0.33
N ILE A 29 -33.20 -33.68 0.47
CA ILE A 29 -33.30 -32.95 1.72
C ILE A 29 -32.17 -33.51 2.58
N SER A 30 -31.09 -32.74 2.71
CA SER A 30 -30.02 -33.00 3.66
C SER A 30 -30.66 -33.02 5.04
N ASN A 31 -30.96 -34.21 5.53
CA ASN A 31 -31.42 -34.43 6.88
C ASN A 31 -30.22 -34.18 7.79
N SER A 32 -29.97 -32.91 8.13
CA SER A 32 -28.83 -32.55 8.96
C SER A 32 -29.07 -33.14 10.34
N ASN A 33 -28.44 -34.27 10.63
CA ASN A 33 -28.52 -34.91 11.92
C ASN A 33 -28.12 -33.86 12.98
N PRO A 34 -29.01 -33.49 13.94
CA PRO A 34 -28.78 -32.39 14.88
C PRO A 34 -27.44 -32.52 15.63
N ASP A 35 -26.95 -33.75 15.81
CA ASP A 35 -25.66 -34.07 16.40
C ASP A 35 -24.47 -33.55 15.56
N THR A 36 -24.54 -33.65 14.22
CA THR A 36 -23.48 -33.16 13.31
C THR A 36 -23.32 -31.64 13.36
N PHE A 37 -24.43 -30.90 13.47
CA PHE A 37 -24.40 -29.44 13.53
C PHE A 37 -23.77 -28.94 14.84
N ALA A 38 -24.11 -29.57 15.96
CA ALA A 38 -23.53 -29.28 17.26
C ALA A 38 -22.01 -29.53 17.26
N LEU A 39 -21.58 -30.67 16.71
CA LEU A 39 -20.18 -31.04 16.56
C LEU A 39 -19.42 -30.06 15.65
N LEU A 40 -20.00 -29.63 14.52
CA LEU A 40 -19.39 -28.61 13.65
C LEU A 40 -19.18 -27.27 14.37
N LYS A 41 -20.13 -26.85 15.20
CA LYS A 41 -20.02 -25.62 16.02
C LYS A 41 -18.92 -25.77 17.07
N LYS A 42 -18.85 -26.94 17.74
CA LYS A 42 -17.79 -27.28 18.71
C LYS A 42 -16.40 -27.27 18.06
N ALA A 43 -16.22 -27.98 16.95
CA ALA A 43 -14.98 -28.01 16.18
C ALA A 43 -14.53 -26.60 15.75
N ARG A 44 -15.48 -25.77 15.27
CA ARG A 44 -15.20 -24.38 14.88
C ARG A 44 -14.74 -23.54 16.07
N ARG A 45 -15.31 -23.73 17.27
CA ARG A 45 -14.88 -23.05 18.51
C ARG A 45 -13.46 -23.46 18.89
N TYR A 46 -13.15 -24.76 18.91
CA TYR A 46 -11.79 -25.24 19.19
C TYR A 46 -10.76 -24.66 18.21
N ARG A 47 -11.08 -24.62 16.92
CA ARG A 47 -10.20 -24.02 15.91
C ARG A 47 -9.96 -22.53 16.18
N LYS A 48 -10.99 -21.77 16.55
CA LYS A 48 -10.86 -20.33 16.90
C LYS A 48 -10.01 -20.11 18.17
N GLN A 49 -10.04 -21.06 19.10
CA GLN A 49 -9.22 -21.05 20.32
C GLN A 49 -7.78 -21.55 20.11
N GLY A 50 -7.38 -21.90 18.89
CA GLY A 50 -6.06 -22.48 18.62
C GLY A 50 -5.90 -23.95 19.03
N LYS A 51 -6.95 -24.59 19.56
CA LYS A 51 -6.97 -26.02 19.92
C LYS A 51 -7.13 -26.90 18.68
N LEU A 52 -6.13 -26.87 17.79
CA LEU A 52 -6.23 -27.42 16.43
C LEU A 52 -6.38 -28.95 16.38
N ASN A 53 -5.74 -29.67 17.31
CA ASN A 53 -5.84 -31.15 17.35
C ASN A 53 -7.26 -31.58 17.74
N LEU A 54 -7.83 -30.97 18.79
CA LEU A 54 -9.23 -31.20 19.19
C LEU A 54 -10.21 -30.78 18.08
N ALA A 55 -9.94 -29.66 17.39
CA ALA A 55 -10.77 -29.26 16.27
C ALA A 55 -10.73 -30.29 15.13
N LYS A 56 -9.54 -30.84 14.81
CA LYS A 56 -9.38 -31.86 13.78
C LYS A 56 -10.13 -33.14 14.15
N SER A 57 -9.98 -33.64 15.37
CA SER A 57 -10.69 -34.85 15.83
C SER A 57 -12.20 -34.68 15.81
N THR A 58 -12.73 -33.54 16.30
CA THR A 58 -14.17 -33.27 16.23
C THR A 58 -14.67 -33.13 14.79
N TYR A 59 -13.87 -32.58 13.86
CA TYR A 59 -14.25 -32.60 12.43
C TYR A 59 -14.22 -34.01 11.82
N GLN A 60 -13.30 -34.88 12.26
CA GLN A 60 -13.28 -36.29 11.82
C GLN A 60 -14.49 -37.05 12.35
N GLU A 61 -14.91 -36.80 13.59
CA GLU A 61 -16.14 -37.34 14.19
C GLU A 61 -17.40 -36.95 13.39
N VAL A 62 -17.45 -35.70 12.88
CA VAL A 62 -18.52 -35.30 11.95
C VAL A 62 -18.48 -36.16 10.69
N LEU A 63 -17.30 -36.42 10.12
CA LEU A 63 -17.16 -37.22 8.90
C LEU A 63 -17.43 -38.71 9.10
N THR A 64 -17.31 -39.23 10.33
CA THR A 64 -17.74 -40.60 10.64
C THR A 64 -19.26 -40.73 10.70
N ILE A 65 -19.96 -39.67 11.11
CA ILE A 65 -21.43 -39.65 11.17
C ILE A 65 -22.03 -39.31 9.80
N ASP A 66 -21.47 -38.30 9.14
CA ASP A 66 -21.87 -37.85 7.81
C ASP A 66 -20.63 -37.63 6.92
N PRO A 67 -20.26 -38.66 6.13
CA PRO A 67 -19.16 -38.58 5.17
C PRO A 67 -19.36 -37.54 4.06
N THR A 68 -20.55 -36.95 3.93
CA THR A 68 -20.86 -35.94 2.90
C THR A 68 -20.78 -34.51 3.42
N GLU A 69 -20.45 -34.29 4.70
CA GLU A 69 -20.42 -32.96 5.30
C GLU A 69 -19.18 -32.13 4.87
N ILE A 70 -19.36 -31.35 3.81
CA ILE A 70 -18.35 -30.47 3.20
C ILE A 70 -17.73 -29.48 4.20
N ARG A 71 -18.47 -29.02 5.21
CA ARG A 71 -17.96 -28.08 6.23
C ARG A 71 -16.87 -28.73 7.07
N ALA A 72 -16.95 -30.03 7.34
CA ALA A 72 -15.94 -30.76 8.09
C ALA A 72 -14.64 -30.93 7.28
N TYR A 73 -14.72 -31.34 6.01
CA TYR A 73 -13.56 -31.35 5.11
C TYR A 73 -12.88 -29.97 5.01
N ASN A 74 -13.65 -28.90 4.84
CA ASN A 74 -13.10 -27.54 4.84
C ASN A 74 -12.46 -27.15 6.18
N GLY A 75 -13.01 -27.62 7.29
CA GLY A 75 -12.46 -27.43 8.64
C GLY A 75 -11.08 -28.08 8.79
N ILE A 76 -10.97 -29.36 8.44
CA ILE A 76 -9.71 -30.13 8.47
C ILE A 76 -8.70 -29.49 7.54
N ARG A 77 -9.09 -29.15 6.31
CA ARG A 77 -8.22 -28.50 5.32
C ARG A 77 -7.62 -27.18 5.85
N ARG A 78 -8.41 -26.35 6.54
CA ARG A 78 -7.91 -25.12 7.18
C ARG A 78 -6.89 -25.39 8.28
N ILE A 79 -7.06 -26.49 9.01
CA ILE A 79 -6.12 -26.91 10.07
C ILE A 79 -4.82 -27.42 9.44
N LEU A 80 -4.90 -28.24 8.40
CA LEU A 80 -3.74 -28.76 7.68
C LEU A 80 -2.90 -27.63 7.09
N LEU A 81 -3.53 -26.67 6.39
CA LEU A 81 -2.84 -25.53 5.80
C LEU A 81 -2.27 -24.53 6.81
N ASN A 82 -2.55 -24.69 8.10
CA ASN A 82 -1.89 -23.92 9.16
C ASN A 82 -0.52 -24.53 9.55
N LYS A 83 -0.22 -25.74 9.08
CA LYS A 83 1.06 -26.42 9.29
C LYS A 83 1.85 -26.43 7.97
N LYS A 84 3.17 -26.33 8.05
CA LYS A 84 4.06 -26.43 6.88
C LYS A 84 4.03 -27.86 6.32
N ASN A 85 4.17 -28.00 5.00
CA ASN A 85 4.37 -29.28 4.30
C ASN A 85 3.20 -30.28 4.42
N LYS A 86 1.96 -29.78 4.57
CA LYS A 86 0.73 -30.60 4.68
C LYS A 86 -0.13 -30.59 3.42
N GLU A 87 0.41 -30.11 2.30
CA GLU A 87 -0.31 -29.97 1.04
C GLU A 87 -0.74 -31.33 0.46
N PHE A 88 0.07 -32.38 0.61
CA PHE A 88 -0.30 -33.73 0.18
C PHE A 88 -1.46 -34.31 1.02
N GLU A 89 -1.45 -34.12 2.34
CA GLU A 89 -2.57 -34.52 3.20
C GLU A 89 -3.88 -33.80 2.81
N VAL A 90 -3.80 -32.56 2.31
CA VAL A 90 -4.97 -31.82 1.79
C VAL A 90 -5.48 -32.45 0.50
N ILE A 91 -4.58 -32.90 -0.39
CA ILE A 91 -4.95 -33.62 -1.60
C ILE A 91 -5.66 -34.94 -1.25
N GLN A 92 -5.09 -35.73 -0.34
CA GLN A 92 -5.69 -36.99 0.12
C GLN A 92 -7.07 -36.76 0.74
N LEU A 93 -7.21 -35.72 1.57
CA LEU A 93 -8.49 -35.32 2.16
C LEU A 93 -9.55 -35.01 1.10
N TYR A 94 -9.17 -34.33 0.01
CA TYR A 94 -10.09 -34.03 -1.09
C TYR A 94 -10.38 -35.24 -1.98
N GLN A 95 -9.42 -36.12 -2.21
CA GLN A 95 -9.66 -37.40 -2.89
C GLN A 95 -10.67 -38.24 -2.10
N GLN A 96 -10.48 -38.36 -0.78
CA GLN A 96 -11.44 -39.01 0.13
C GLN A 96 -12.81 -38.33 0.09
N ALA A 97 -12.88 -37.00 0.07
CA ALA A 97 -14.17 -36.32 -0.04
C ALA A 97 -14.90 -36.65 -1.36
N LEU A 98 -14.17 -36.84 -2.47
CA LEU A 98 -14.76 -37.19 -3.76
C LEU A 98 -15.21 -38.64 -3.87
N THR A 99 -14.71 -39.56 -3.03
CA THR A 99 -15.27 -40.93 -2.98
C THR A 99 -16.68 -40.94 -2.40
N HIS A 100 -17.00 -40.02 -1.49
CA HIS A 100 -18.34 -39.88 -0.92
C HIS A 100 -19.23 -38.88 -1.70
N ILE A 101 -18.64 -37.85 -2.32
CA ILE A 101 -19.38 -36.78 -3.00
C ILE A 101 -18.82 -36.54 -4.42
N PRO A 102 -18.98 -37.51 -5.35
CA PRO A 102 -18.26 -37.52 -6.62
C PRO A 102 -18.61 -36.37 -7.56
N ASN A 103 -19.76 -35.71 -7.38
CA ASN A 103 -20.22 -34.59 -8.23
C ASN A 103 -20.08 -33.21 -7.57
N ASN A 104 -19.40 -33.11 -6.42
CA ASN A 104 -19.26 -31.81 -5.77
C ASN A 104 -18.27 -30.88 -6.48
N LEU A 105 -18.80 -29.88 -7.20
CA LEU A 105 -17.99 -28.89 -7.93
C LEU A 105 -16.95 -28.17 -7.04
N ARG A 106 -17.31 -27.85 -5.79
CA ARG A 106 -16.40 -27.10 -4.90
C ARG A 106 -15.21 -27.94 -4.50
N ILE A 107 -15.40 -29.22 -4.20
CA ILE A 107 -14.32 -30.15 -3.86
C ILE A 107 -13.47 -30.46 -5.09
N LYS A 108 -14.07 -30.79 -6.24
CA LYS A 108 -13.35 -30.99 -7.52
C LYS A 108 -12.44 -29.80 -7.83
N ARG A 109 -13.00 -28.60 -7.83
CA ARG A 109 -12.24 -27.35 -8.06
C ARG A 109 -11.11 -27.17 -7.04
N SER A 110 -11.32 -27.54 -5.77
CA SER A 110 -10.28 -27.41 -4.75
C SER A 110 -9.14 -28.41 -4.98
N LEU A 111 -9.45 -29.67 -5.30
CA LEU A 111 -8.47 -30.70 -5.62
C LEU A 111 -7.60 -30.31 -6.82
N TYR A 112 -8.22 -29.93 -7.94
CA TYR A 112 -7.48 -29.59 -9.16
C TYR A 112 -6.66 -28.29 -9.02
N ASN A 113 -7.07 -27.38 -8.15
CA ASN A 113 -6.24 -26.24 -7.76
C ASN A 113 -5.00 -26.68 -6.97
N GLU A 114 -5.11 -27.66 -6.05
CA GLU A 114 -3.94 -28.19 -5.35
C GLU A 114 -3.01 -28.96 -6.30
N TYR A 115 -3.55 -29.72 -7.27
CA TYR A 115 -2.74 -30.32 -8.35
C TYR A 115 -2.00 -29.27 -9.19
N SER A 116 -2.68 -28.18 -9.54
CA SER A 116 -2.04 -27.06 -10.26
C SER A 116 -0.88 -26.47 -9.46
N LYS A 117 -1.06 -26.24 -8.14
CA LYS A 117 0.01 -25.72 -7.29
C LYS A 117 1.18 -26.70 -7.17
N ALA A 118 0.89 -28.01 -7.08
CA ALA A 118 1.92 -29.03 -7.06
C ALA A 118 2.76 -28.99 -8.34
N ALA A 119 2.12 -28.92 -9.51
CA ALA A 119 2.78 -28.80 -10.81
C ALA A 119 3.66 -27.55 -10.93
N LEU A 120 3.25 -26.43 -10.34
CA LEU A 120 3.93 -25.14 -10.51
C LEU A 120 5.12 -24.90 -9.57
N GLY A 121 5.34 -25.76 -8.57
CA GLY A 121 6.46 -25.53 -7.65
C GLY A 121 6.66 -26.52 -6.50
N ASN A 122 5.72 -27.44 -6.23
CA ASN A 122 5.89 -28.42 -5.16
C ASN A 122 6.20 -29.81 -5.74
N ARG A 123 7.45 -30.01 -6.19
CA ARG A 123 7.92 -31.27 -6.81
C ARG A 123 7.75 -32.48 -5.89
N LYS A 124 7.95 -32.32 -4.57
CA LYS A 124 7.79 -33.40 -3.59
C LYS A 124 6.35 -33.91 -3.56
N VAL A 125 5.39 -32.98 -3.49
CA VAL A 125 3.96 -33.33 -3.52
C VAL A 125 3.58 -33.86 -4.89
N LEU A 126 4.12 -33.29 -5.97
CA LEU A 126 3.85 -33.75 -7.34
C LEU A 126 4.24 -35.23 -7.54
N GLN A 127 5.40 -35.64 -7.04
CA GLN A 127 5.86 -37.03 -7.09
C GLN A 127 4.91 -38.00 -6.36
N GLN A 128 4.22 -37.53 -5.32
CA GLN A 128 3.28 -38.35 -4.55
C GLN A 128 1.89 -38.49 -5.21
N ILE A 129 1.53 -37.65 -6.19
CA ILE A 129 0.18 -37.62 -6.78
C ILE A 129 -0.10 -38.79 -7.76
N ASN A 130 0.91 -39.55 -8.20
CA ASN A 130 0.79 -40.73 -9.07
C ASN A 130 -0.22 -40.61 -10.25
N ILE A 131 -0.20 -39.48 -10.95
CA ILE A 131 -0.95 -39.29 -12.20
C ILE A 131 0.05 -39.30 -13.35
N PRO A 132 -0.10 -40.18 -14.35
CA PRO A 132 0.82 -40.24 -15.48
C PRO A 132 0.71 -39.00 -16.37
N GLY A 133 1.83 -38.65 -17.01
CA GLY A 133 1.89 -37.54 -17.97
C GLY A 133 2.04 -36.16 -17.33
N ARG A 134 1.79 -35.12 -18.14
CA ARG A 134 1.97 -33.72 -17.72
C ARG A 134 0.79 -33.27 -16.86
N MET A 135 1.07 -32.97 -15.58
CA MET A 135 0.05 -32.61 -14.60
C MET A 135 -0.84 -31.44 -15.03
N LEU A 136 -0.29 -30.38 -15.64
CA LEU A 136 -1.13 -29.27 -16.09
C LEU A 136 -2.10 -29.66 -17.22
N LEU A 137 -1.74 -30.62 -18.10
CA LEU A 137 -2.67 -31.13 -19.12
C LEU A 137 -3.81 -31.93 -18.49
N HIS A 138 -3.50 -32.75 -17.48
CA HIS A 138 -4.52 -33.45 -16.71
C HIS A 138 -5.49 -32.46 -16.04
N VAL A 139 -4.95 -31.44 -15.36
CA VAL A 139 -5.75 -30.38 -14.75
C VAL A 139 -6.60 -29.67 -15.80
N LYS A 140 -6.03 -29.33 -16.96
CA LYS A 140 -6.75 -28.67 -18.07
C LYS A 140 -8.00 -29.47 -18.46
N SER A 141 -7.83 -30.75 -18.77
CA SER A 141 -8.94 -31.65 -19.13
C SER A 141 -10.03 -31.69 -18.05
N LYS A 142 -9.65 -31.73 -16.77
CA LYS A 142 -10.62 -31.68 -15.67
C LYS A 142 -11.34 -30.35 -15.54
N TYR A 143 -10.71 -29.22 -15.87
CA TYR A 143 -11.40 -27.93 -15.95
C TYR A 143 -12.34 -27.83 -17.16
N GLU A 144 -11.98 -28.41 -18.30
CA GLU A 144 -12.86 -28.49 -19.49
C GLU A 144 -14.12 -29.33 -19.17
N GLU A 145 -13.96 -30.50 -18.54
CA GLU A 145 -15.09 -31.32 -18.06
C GLU A 145 -16.00 -30.53 -17.09
N MET A 146 -15.42 -29.75 -16.16
CA MET A 146 -16.20 -28.92 -15.24
C MET A 146 -16.92 -27.77 -15.95
N ILE A 147 -16.32 -27.17 -16.98
CA ILE A 147 -16.93 -26.07 -17.74
C ILE A 147 -18.07 -26.59 -18.62
N ALA A 148 -17.94 -27.77 -19.22
CA ALA A 148 -19.01 -28.39 -19.98
C ALA A 148 -20.28 -28.60 -19.12
N ASN A 149 -20.10 -28.99 -17.86
CA ASN A 149 -21.20 -29.17 -16.91
C ASN A 149 -21.73 -27.85 -16.29
N TYR A 150 -20.91 -26.79 -16.26
CA TYR A 150 -21.22 -25.52 -15.61
C TYR A 150 -20.73 -24.31 -16.44
N PRO A 151 -21.26 -24.11 -17.67
CA PRO A 151 -20.75 -23.11 -18.60
C PRO A 151 -20.97 -21.67 -18.14
N GLU A 152 -21.91 -21.43 -17.22
CA GLU A 152 -22.22 -20.11 -16.68
C GLU A 152 -21.17 -19.61 -15.67
N LYS A 153 -20.32 -20.50 -15.15
CA LYS A 153 -19.32 -20.17 -14.11
C LYS A 153 -18.08 -19.50 -14.69
N LYS A 154 -18.12 -18.17 -14.86
CA LYS A 154 -16.99 -17.31 -15.29
C LYS A 154 -15.67 -17.55 -14.53
N ASN A 155 -15.73 -17.95 -13.26
CA ASN A 155 -14.51 -18.22 -12.47
C ASN A 155 -13.78 -19.49 -12.93
N LEU A 156 -14.49 -20.48 -13.47
CA LEU A 156 -13.87 -21.70 -14.02
C LEU A 156 -13.19 -21.37 -15.35
N GLN A 157 -13.86 -20.61 -16.22
CA GLN A 157 -13.31 -20.13 -17.50
C GLN A 157 -12.00 -19.38 -17.29
N LYS A 158 -11.97 -18.37 -16.40
CA LYS A 158 -10.74 -17.62 -16.05
C LYS A 158 -9.61 -18.50 -15.54
N GLN A 159 -9.94 -19.55 -14.79
CA GLN A 159 -8.95 -20.47 -14.26
C GLN A 159 -8.40 -21.38 -15.37
N LEU A 160 -9.25 -21.85 -16.28
CA LEU A 160 -8.83 -22.60 -17.47
C LEU A 160 -7.92 -21.76 -18.36
N GLU A 161 -8.31 -20.52 -18.70
CA GLU A 161 -7.48 -19.59 -19.48
C GLU A 161 -6.07 -19.41 -18.87
N LYS A 162 -6.00 -19.30 -17.53
CA LYS A 162 -4.74 -19.22 -16.81
C LYS A 162 -3.91 -20.51 -16.93
N ILE A 163 -4.55 -21.67 -16.80
CA ILE A 163 -3.90 -22.98 -16.93
C ILE A 163 -3.36 -23.15 -18.36
N GLU A 164 -4.16 -22.85 -19.38
CA GLU A 164 -3.75 -22.88 -20.78
C GLU A 164 -2.56 -21.97 -21.05
N LYS A 165 -2.59 -20.75 -20.51
CA LYS A 165 -1.45 -19.84 -20.64
C LYS A 165 -0.20 -20.40 -19.99
N TYR A 166 -0.32 -21.06 -18.84
CA TYR A 166 0.81 -21.68 -18.15
C TYR A 166 1.33 -22.93 -18.89
N ILE A 167 0.45 -23.66 -19.56
CA ILE A 167 0.83 -24.78 -20.43
C ILE A 167 1.63 -24.26 -21.63
N GLN A 168 1.12 -23.24 -22.34
CA GLN A 168 1.80 -22.59 -23.46
C GLN A 168 3.18 -22.04 -23.06
N LEU A 169 3.29 -21.51 -21.85
CA LEU A 169 4.53 -20.95 -21.32
C LEU A 169 5.43 -22.01 -20.67
N ASN A 170 5.10 -23.30 -20.72
CA ASN A 170 5.90 -24.38 -20.16
C ASN A 170 6.31 -24.17 -18.68
N VAL A 171 5.38 -23.65 -17.87
CA VAL A 171 5.69 -23.25 -16.48
C VAL A 171 6.02 -24.43 -15.56
N ASP A 172 5.43 -25.59 -15.83
CA ASP A 172 5.60 -26.83 -15.07
C ASP A 172 6.75 -27.72 -15.58
N THR A 173 7.19 -27.53 -16.83
CA THR A 173 8.23 -28.35 -17.46
C THR A 173 9.59 -27.67 -17.53
N GLN A 174 9.66 -26.35 -17.70
CA GLN A 174 10.90 -25.58 -17.77
C GLN A 174 11.28 -24.97 -16.42
N ASN A 175 12.59 -24.81 -16.19
CA ASN A 175 13.10 -24.09 -15.03
C ASN A 175 12.62 -22.62 -15.04
N PRO A 176 11.97 -22.11 -13.98
CA PRO A 176 11.51 -20.72 -13.93
C PRO A 176 12.62 -19.67 -14.12
N HIS A 177 13.88 -20.01 -13.80
CA HIS A 177 15.03 -19.12 -13.98
C HIS A 177 15.49 -19.02 -15.43
N GLU A 178 15.19 -20.00 -16.28
CA GLU A 178 15.59 -20.03 -17.70
C GLU A 178 14.40 -19.71 -18.61
N ASN A 179 13.17 -19.79 -18.11
CA ASN A 179 11.95 -19.56 -18.87
C ASN A 179 11.73 -18.06 -19.18
N ILE A 180 12.34 -17.58 -20.27
CA ILE A 180 12.24 -16.20 -20.77
C ILE A 180 10.77 -15.80 -21.06
N PRO A 181 9.95 -16.63 -21.75
CA PRO A 181 8.54 -16.30 -22.01
C PRO A 181 7.73 -16.06 -20.73
N LEU A 182 7.92 -16.89 -19.70
CA LEU A 182 7.26 -16.74 -18.40
C LEU A 182 7.69 -15.45 -17.69
N LYS A 183 8.99 -15.11 -17.72
CA LYS A 183 9.50 -13.86 -17.15
C LYS A 183 8.87 -12.65 -17.84
N ALA A 184 8.82 -12.65 -19.18
CA ALA A 184 8.20 -11.60 -19.97
C ALA A 184 6.69 -11.47 -19.64
N TYR A 185 5.97 -12.59 -19.60
CA TYR A 185 4.57 -12.62 -19.21
C TYR A 185 4.33 -12.06 -17.80
N ARG A 186 5.10 -12.48 -16.79
CA ARG A 186 4.99 -11.97 -15.42
C ARG A 186 5.28 -10.48 -15.33
N LYS A 187 6.30 -9.99 -16.06
CA LYS A 187 6.63 -8.56 -16.16
C LYS A 187 5.46 -7.78 -16.76
N GLN A 188 4.85 -8.28 -17.83
CA GLN A 188 3.68 -7.66 -18.45
C GLN A 188 2.46 -7.67 -17.53
N GLN A 189 2.17 -8.77 -16.83
CA GLN A 189 1.06 -8.83 -15.86
C GLN A 189 1.27 -7.84 -14.71
N LYS A 190 2.50 -7.69 -14.20
CA LYS A 190 2.83 -6.68 -13.20
C LYS A 190 2.59 -5.26 -13.75
N LYS A 191 2.92 -4.99 -15.02
CA LYS A 191 2.64 -3.71 -15.69
C LYS A 191 1.13 -3.47 -15.79
N ASN A 192 0.37 -4.45 -16.28
CA ASN A 192 -1.08 -4.37 -16.41
C ASN A 192 -1.74 -4.12 -15.05
N HIS A 193 -1.34 -4.85 -14.02
CA HIS A 193 -1.88 -4.66 -12.67
C HIS A 193 -1.59 -3.26 -12.11
N LYS A 194 -0.40 -2.71 -12.31
CA LYS A 194 -0.07 -1.34 -11.92
C LYS A 194 -0.91 -0.29 -12.66
N LYS A 195 -1.25 -0.57 -13.92
CA LYS A 195 -2.02 0.31 -14.80
C LYS A 195 -3.53 0.09 -14.78
N ARG A 196 -4.04 -0.86 -13.99
CA ARG A 196 -5.45 -1.29 -14.03
C ARG A 196 -6.48 -0.20 -13.67
N PHE A 197 -6.01 0.90 -13.10
CA PHE A 197 -6.82 2.06 -12.73
C PHE A 197 -6.39 3.32 -13.48
N ASP A 198 -5.48 3.22 -14.45
CA ASP A 198 -5.07 4.39 -15.25
C ASP A 198 -6.26 4.88 -16.09
N GLY A 199 -6.45 6.20 -16.12
CA GLY A 199 -7.54 6.83 -16.85
C GLY A 199 -8.90 6.80 -16.15
N LEU A 200 -9.02 6.22 -14.94
CA LEU A 200 -10.27 6.30 -14.20
C LEU A 200 -10.54 7.74 -13.72
N PRO A 201 -11.76 8.28 -13.97
CA PRO A 201 -12.10 9.63 -13.52
C PRO A 201 -12.31 9.67 -12.01
N ALA A 202 -12.08 10.83 -11.41
CA ALA A 202 -12.18 11.04 -9.98
C ALA A 202 -13.57 10.65 -9.45
N GLN A 203 -14.64 11.04 -10.14
CA GLN A 203 -16.01 10.66 -9.78
C GLN A 203 -16.18 9.13 -9.62
N ARG A 204 -15.65 8.35 -10.58
CA ARG A 204 -15.75 6.89 -10.53
C ARG A 204 -14.95 6.32 -9.36
N THR A 205 -13.74 6.82 -9.12
CA THR A 205 -12.90 6.37 -8.01
C THR A 205 -13.50 6.69 -6.65
N THR A 206 -14.21 7.83 -6.50
CA THR A 206 -14.94 8.18 -5.28
C THR A 206 -16.07 7.19 -5.01
N LEU A 207 -16.86 6.84 -6.03
CA LEU A 207 -17.91 5.82 -5.92
C LEU A 207 -17.33 4.46 -5.53
N MET A 208 -16.25 4.03 -6.18
CA MET A 208 -15.58 2.76 -5.86
C MET A 208 -15.03 2.74 -4.41
N LEU A 209 -14.52 3.87 -3.93
CA LEU A 209 -14.06 4.00 -2.55
C LEU A 209 -15.24 3.88 -1.58
N ALA A 210 -16.35 4.58 -1.82
CA ALA A 210 -17.56 4.49 -1.00
C ALA A 210 -18.13 3.07 -0.95
N GLU A 211 -18.17 2.36 -2.08
CA GLU A 211 -18.59 0.95 -2.16
C GLU A 211 -17.69 0.01 -1.34
N LEU A 212 -16.38 0.31 -1.26
CA LEU A 212 -15.44 -0.45 -0.43
C LEU A 212 -15.64 -0.16 1.07
N GLU A 213 -15.91 1.08 1.42
CA GLU A 213 -16.11 1.51 2.81
C GLU A 213 -17.43 1.01 3.40
N ALA A 214 -18.48 0.88 2.57
CA ALA A 214 -19.78 0.35 2.99
C ALA A 214 -19.75 -1.14 3.40
N LYS A 215 -18.70 -1.87 3.07
CA LYS A 215 -18.55 -3.30 3.39
C LYS A 215 -18.07 -3.50 4.85
N PRO A 216 -18.32 -4.66 5.50
CA PRO A 216 -18.05 -4.89 6.94
C PRO A 216 -16.57 -5.05 7.30
N VAL A 217 -16.02 -4.28 8.24
CA VAL A 217 -14.56 -4.06 8.53
C VAL A 217 -13.68 -5.34 8.45
N SER A 218 -12.58 -5.29 7.69
CA SER A 218 -11.56 -6.36 7.63
C SER A 218 -10.19 -5.84 7.18
N ASP A 219 -9.11 -6.49 7.64
CA ASP A 219 -7.72 -6.10 7.32
C ASP A 219 -7.43 -6.12 5.81
N ASP A 220 -7.89 -7.18 5.12
CA ASP A 220 -7.77 -7.29 3.65
C ASP A 220 -8.43 -6.09 2.94
N ARG A 221 -9.54 -5.59 3.50
CA ARG A 221 -10.25 -4.46 2.88
C ARG A 221 -9.62 -3.12 3.24
N ALA A 222 -9.00 -2.98 4.41
CA ALA A 222 -8.21 -1.80 4.72
C ALA A 222 -7.11 -1.57 3.67
N GLN A 223 -6.47 -2.64 3.18
CA GLN A 223 -5.49 -2.55 2.08
C GLN A 223 -6.12 -2.07 0.77
N HIS A 224 -7.30 -2.60 0.40
CA HIS A 224 -8.02 -2.15 -0.80
C HIS A 224 -8.51 -0.71 -0.70
N ILE A 225 -8.99 -0.28 0.47
CA ILE A 225 -9.39 1.11 0.75
C ILE A 225 -8.18 2.01 0.57
N ARG A 226 -7.04 1.69 1.20
CA ARG A 226 -5.79 2.45 1.06
C ARG A 226 -5.36 2.60 -0.41
N GLU A 227 -5.40 1.52 -1.18
CA GLU A 227 -5.05 1.56 -2.60
C GLU A 227 -6.03 2.43 -3.39
N MET A 228 -7.34 2.27 -3.15
CA MET A 228 -8.35 3.04 -3.86
C MET A 228 -8.30 4.53 -3.49
N SER A 229 -8.04 4.89 -2.24
CA SER A 229 -7.80 6.27 -1.81
C SER A 229 -6.59 6.88 -2.51
N LYS A 230 -5.50 6.11 -2.70
CA LYS A 230 -4.35 6.57 -3.50
C LYS A 230 -4.73 6.81 -4.96
N VAL A 231 -5.51 5.91 -5.57
CA VAL A 231 -5.98 6.03 -6.95
C VAL A 231 -6.88 7.26 -7.10
N ASN A 232 -7.78 7.48 -6.15
CA ASN A 232 -8.69 8.63 -6.10
C ASN A 232 -7.92 9.96 -6.05
N ILE A 233 -6.95 10.09 -5.13
CA ILE A 233 -6.10 11.30 -5.07
C ILE A 233 -5.33 11.51 -6.38
N LYS A 234 -4.81 10.44 -7.00
CA LYS A 234 -4.13 10.54 -8.30
C LYS A 234 -5.08 11.04 -9.39
N ALA A 235 -6.32 10.54 -9.43
CA ALA A 235 -7.33 10.98 -10.39
C ALA A 235 -7.69 12.45 -10.19
N LEU A 236 -7.99 12.86 -8.96
CA LEU A 236 -8.29 14.26 -8.60
C LEU A 236 -7.16 15.21 -9.03
N ARG A 237 -5.90 14.85 -8.76
CA ARG A 237 -4.74 15.63 -9.19
C ARG A 237 -4.60 15.72 -10.71
N THR A 238 -4.90 14.63 -11.43
CA THR A 238 -4.84 14.60 -12.91
C THR A 238 -5.89 15.53 -13.51
N GLU A 239 -7.07 15.61 -12.90
CA GLU A 239 -8.16 16.52 -13.25
C GLU A 239 -7.96 17.95 -12.71
N LYS A 240 -6.80 18.27 -12.12
CA LYS A 240 -6.48 19.56 -11.50
C LYS A 240 -7.41 19.96 -10.33
N ARG A 241 -8.14 19.00 -9.74
CA ARG A 241 -9.02 19.18 -8.57
C ARG A 241 -8.21 19.08 -7.27
N TYR A 242 -7.24 19.99 -7.13
CA TYR A 242 -6.24 19.90 -6.06
C TYR A 242 -6.81 20.10 -4.65
N SER A 243 -7.83 20.96 -4.48
CA SER A 243 -8.46 21.17 -3.16
C SER A 243 -9.11 19.90 -2.66
N GLU A 244 -9.89 19.24 -3.51
CA GLU A 244 -10.52 17.96 -3.17
C GLU A 244 -9.50 16.86 -2.91
N ALA A 245 -8.37 16.86 -3.64
CA ALA A 245 -7.27 15.93 -3.37
C ALA A 245 -6.64 16.16 -1.98
N LEU A 246 -6.54 17.42 -1.55
CA LEU A 246 -6.05 17.77 -0.21
C LEU A 246 -7.03 17.29 0.85
N ASP A 247 -8.33 17.56 0.66
CA ASP A 247 -9.39 17.13 1.57
C ASP A 247 -9.45 15.60 1.69
N ALA A 248 -9.38 14.88 0.57
CA ALA A 248 -9.33 13.42 0.56
C ALA A 248 -8.08 12.86 1.29
N SER A 249 -6.93 13.52 1.14
CA SER A 249 -5.70 13.16 1.86
C SER A 249 -5.86 13.36 3.36
N GLU A 250 -6.44 14.47 3.78
CA GLU A 250 -6.69 14.80 5.18
C GLU A 250 -7.71 13.85 5.82
N VAL A 251 -8.83 13.58 5.15
CA VAL A 251 -9.85 12.62 5.60
C VAL A 251 -9.23 11.23 5.80
N PHE A 252 -8.37 10.77 4.88
CA PHE A 252 -7.69 9.49 5.03
C PHE A 252 -6.79 9.45 6.28
N LEU A 253 -6.00 10.52 6.49
CA LEU A 253 -5.09 10.61 7.65
C LEU A 253 -5.87 10.66 8.97
N ASN A 254 -7.01 11.35 9.01
CA ASN A 254 -7.82 11.49 10.21
C ASN A 254 -8.66 10.23 10.53
N THR A 255 -9.12 9.49 9.52
CA THR A 255 -10.09 8.39 9.71
C THR A 255 -9.50 6.99 9.55
N LYS A 256 -8.40 6.84 8.80
CA LYS A 256 -7.84 5.51 8.47
C LYS A 256 -6.47 5.29 9.07
N SER A 257 -5.53 6.21 8.84
CA SER A 257 -4.15 6.05 9.31
C SER A 257 -3.43 7.39 9.38
N ALA A 258 -3.27 7.91 10.59
CA ALA A 258 -2.56 9.17 10.84
C ALA A 258 -1.05 9.10 10.52
N THR A 259 -0.48 7.89 10.42
CA THR A 259 0.96 7.67 10.24
C THR A 259 1.33 7.25 8.82
N ASP A 260 0.38 7.19 7.88
CA ASP A 260 0.65 6.70 6.53
C ASP A 260 1.62 7.61 5.74
N PRO A 261 2.84 7.17 5.40
CA PRO A 261 3.84 8.04 4.80
C PRO A 261 3.44 8.60 3.43
N LEU A 262 2.65 7.84 2.66
CA LEU A 262 2.21 8.26 1.34
C LEU A 262 1.24 9.43 1.46
N PHE A 263 0.25 9.31 2.33
CA PHE A 263 -0.80 10.33 2.47
C PHE A 263 -0.28 11.56 3.21
N ILE A 264 0.63 11.40 4.19
CA ILE A 264 1.34 12.52 4.81
C ILE A 264 2.07 13.34 3.74
N LYS A 265 2.80 12.66 2.83
CA LYS A 265 3.49 13.33 1.73
C LYS A 265 2.49 14.04 0.80
N GLN A 266 1.40 13.37 0.39
CA GLN A 266 0.39 13.99 -0.49
C GLN A 266 -0.23 15.23 0.15
N PHE A 267 -0.61 15.15 1.42
CA PHE A 267 -1.16 16.27 2.17
C PHE A 267 -0.18 17.45 2.20
N ARG A 268 1.08 17.21 2.57
CA ARG A 268 2.13 18.25 2.60
C ARG A 268 2.36 18.90 1.24
N ASP A 269 2.45 18.10 0.19
CA ASP A 269 2.71 18.59 -1.17
C ASP A 269 1.52 19.43 -1.67
N LEU A 270 0.29 18.97 -1.46
CA LEU A 270 -0.93 19.67 -1.88
C LEU A 270 -1.18 20.94 -1.06
N ALA A 271 -0.98 20.90 0.26
CA ALA A 271 -1.13 22.08 1.12
C ALA A 271 -0.14 23.18 0.73
N LYS A 272 1.11 22.81 0.40
CA LYS A 272 2.10 23.76 -0.12
C LYS A 272 1.71 24.31 -1.49
N GLN A 273 1.24 23.45 -2.40
CA GLN A 273 0.82 23.85 -3.75
C GLN A 273 -0.39 24.81 -3.72
N LEU A 274 -1.32 24.63 -2.78
CA LEU A 274 -2.53 25.43 -2.63
C LEU A 274 -2.37 26.61 -1.67
N HIS A 275 -1.15 26.85 -1.16
CA HIS A 275 -0.88 27.90 -0.16
C HIS A 275 -1.76 27.79 1.10
N GLN A 276 -2.16 26.57 1.48
CA GLN A 276 -2.97 26.28 2.66
C GLN A 276 -2.09 26.21 3.92
N HIS A 277 -1.46 27.34 4.25
CA HIS A 277 -0.45 27.44 5.31
C HIS A 277 -1.01 27.09 6.69
N ASP A 278 -2.24 27.51 7.01
CA ASP A 278 -2.86 27.21 8.31
C ASP A 278 -3.20 25.73 8.48
N ARG A 279 -3.69 25.08 7.42
CA ARG A 279 -3.95 23.62 7.43
C ARG A 279 -2.65 22.84 7.60
N LEU A 280 -1.60 23.23 6.87
CA LEU A 280 -0.28 22.61 7.01
C LEU A 280 0.27 22.79 8.43
N LEU A 281 0.15 23.99 8.99
CA LEU A 281 0.62 24.29 10.33
C LEU A 281 -0.12 23.46 11.38
N SER A 282 -1.46 23.44 11.34
CA SER A 282 -2.29 22.63 12.25
C SER A 282 -1.92 21.14 12.19
N PHE A 283 -1.71 20.62 10.98
CA PHE A 283 -1.27 19.25 10.77
C PHE A 283 0.11 18.97 11.37
N GLU A 284 1.11 19.83 11.12
CA GLU A 284 2.46 19.62 11.65
C GLU A 284 2.53 19.81 13.17
N THR A 285 1.72 20.69 13.76
CA THR A 285 1.62 20.84 15.21
C THR A 285 1.14 19.53 15.86
N LYS A 286 0.09 18.92 15.31
CA LYS A 286 -0.40 17.61 15.77
C LYS A 286 0.64 16.51 15.56
N ASN A 287 1.29 16.49 14.40
CA ASN A 287 2.32 15.51 14.05
C ASN A 287 3.54 15.63 14.98
N HIS A 288 3.97 16.84 15.32
CA HIS A 288 5.08 17.08 16.26
C HIS A 288 4.70 16.71 17.68
N ALA A 289 3.51 17.10 18.15
CA ALA A 289 3.00 16.71 19.47
C ALA A 289 2.95 15.18 19.64
N THR A 290 2.62 14.45 18.57
CA THR A 290 2.55 12.98 18.59
C THR A 290 3.92 12.32 18.52
N LYS A 291 4.79 12.77 17.59
CA LYS A 291 6.06 12.08 17.30
C LYS A 291 7.19 12.53 18.20
N ASN A 292 7.22 13.81 18.58
CA ASN A 292 8.27 14.41 19.41
C ASN A 292 9.70 14.08 18.94
N THR A 293 9.93 14.16 17.63
CA THR A 293 11.23 13.84 16.98
C THR A 293 11.85 15.05 16.32
N PHE A 294 13.17 15.01 16.10
CA PHE A 294 13.92 16.00 15.32
C PHE A 294 13.23 16.33 13.98
N TRP A 295 12.87 15.31 13.19
CA TRP A 295 12.25 15.50 11.87
C TRP A 295 10.84 16.09 11.93
N SER A 296 10.09 15.83 13.00
CA SER A 296 8.80 16.47 13.22
C SER A 296 8.94 17.94 13.60
N ALA A 297 9.95 18.31 14.39
CA ALA A 297 10.28 19.69 14.70
C ALA A 297 10.73 20.45 13.45
N VAL A 298 11.58 19.84 12.62
CA VAL A 298 11.96 20.36 11.29
C VAL A 298 10.74 20.65 10.42
N SER A 299 9.79 19.71 10.36
CA SER A 299 8.59 19.86 9.52
C SER A 299 7.70 21.00 10.03
N LEU A 300 7.53 21.11 11.35
CA LEU A 300 6.77 22.18 11.99
C LEU A 300 7.43 23.56 11.81
N PHE A 301 8.75 23.63 11.97
CA PHE A 301 9.53 24.84 11.69
C PHE A 301 9.31 25.30 10.26
N ASP A 302 9.44 24.41 9.28
CA ASP A 302 9.28 24.75 7.86
C ASP A 302 7.83 25.18 7.53
N ALA A 303 6.83 24.75 8.30
CA ALA A 303 5.45 25.22 8.18
C ALA A 303 5.28 26.65 8.70
N TYR A 304 5.83 26.97 9.89
CA TYR A 304 5.86 28.33 10.43
C TYR A 304 6.63 29.29 9.50
N TYR A 305 7.82 28.89 9.05
CA TYR A 305 8.66 29.67 8.16
C TYR A 305 7.90 30.09 6.89
N ARG A 306 7.26 29.13 6.20
CA ARG A 306 6.51 29.39 4.96
C ARG A 306 5.33 30.33 5.18
N LYS A 307 4.64 30.21 6.33
CA LYS A 307 3.52 31.09 6.67
C LYS A 307 4.01 32.52 6.90
N ALA A 308 5.05 32.69 7.72
CA ALA A 308 5.64 34.00 8.02
C ALA A 308 6.22 34.67 6.77
N GLU A 309 6.96 33.91 5.94
CA GLU A 309 7.52 34.40 4.67
C GLU A 309 6.42 34.91 3.73
N LYS A 310 5.32 34.16 3.57
CA LYS A 310 4.22 34.58 2.70
C LYS A 310 3.46 35.81 3.22
N GLN A 311 3.41 35.98 4.54
CA GLN A 311 2.73 37.09 5.21
C GLN A 311 3.65 38.31 5.43
N ASN A 312 4.93 38.23 5.02
CA ASN A 312 5.97 39.23 5.32
C ASN A 312 6.04 39.57 6.83
N GLN A 313 5.92 38.56 7.68
CA GLN A 313 5.98 38.70 9.13
C GLN A 313 7.34 38.27 9.67
N PRO A 314 7.79 38.87 10.80
CA PRO A 314 8.97 38.39 11.50
C PRO A 314 8.78 36.96 11.99
N ALA A 315 9.88 36.29 12.31
CA ALA A 315 9.87 34.91 12.81
C ALA A 315 9.10 34.83 14.14
N PRO A 316 8.06 33.98 14.26
CA PRO A 316 7.40 33.75 15.53
C PRO A 316 8.34 33.12 16.56
N VAL A 317 8.22 33.53 17.83
CA VAL A 317 9.05 33.05 18.96
C VAL A 317 9.13 31.52 19.05
N VAL A 318 8.05 30.81 18.68
CA VAL A 318 8.00 29.34 18.66
C VAL A 318 9.10 28.74 17.77
N MET A 319 9.54 29.44 16.72
CA MET A 319 10.62 28.96 15.85
C MET A 319 11.96 28.87 16.59
N ASP A 320 12.26 29.78 17.51
CA ASP A 320 13.48 29.72 18.33
C ASP A 320 13.41 28.54 19.32
N SER A 321 12.24 28.31 19.93
CA SER A 321 12.02 27.13 20.79
C SER A 321 12.21 25.82 20.01
N LEU A 322 11.73 25.76 18.75
CA LEU A 322 11.95 24.60 17.88
C LEU A 322 13.43 24.42 17.52
N ILE A 323 14.18 25.51 17.36
CA ILE A 323 15.64 25.42 17.14
C ILE A 323 16.34 24.84 18.35
N GLN A 324 16.03 25.29 19.57
CA GLN A 324 16.61 24.72 20.78
C GLN A 324 16.27 23.23 20.92
N PHE A 325 15.01 22.87 20.70
CA PHE A 325 14.60 21.46 20.67
C PHE A 325 15.39 20.64 19.63
N MET A 326 15.61 21.18 18.44
CA MET A 326 16.38 20.50 17.40
C MET A 326 17.87 20.37 17.77
N ILE A 327 18.45 21.36 18.45
CA ILE A 327 19.84 21.31 18.95
C ILE A 327 19.99 20.16 19.97
N GLU A 328 19.09 20.09 20.95
CA GLU A 328 19.10 19.06 22.00
C GLU A 328 18.92 17.64 21.43
N LYS A 329 18.19 17.51 20.31
CA LYS A 329 17.92 16.23 19.63
C LYS A 329 18.87 15.91 18.47
N SER A 330 19.87 16.76 18.23
CA SER A 330 20.81 16.57 17.12
C SER A 330 21.92 15.59 17.52
N GLU A 331 22.08 14.53 16.73
CA GLU A 331 23.01 13.43 16.99
C GLU A 331 24.11 13.31 15.92
N ASN A 332 23.97 13.98 14.78
CA ASN A 332 24.90 13.84 13.66
C ASN A 332 25.11 15.14 12.86
N PRO A 333 26.19 15.23 12.06
CA PRO A 333 26.51 16.44 11.28
C PRO A 333 25.40 16.84 10.29
N TYR A 334 24.63 15.88 9.77
CA TYR A 334 23.51 16.19 8.87
C TYR A 334 22.37 16.90 9.60
N GLN A 335 22.03 16.50 10.82
CA GLN A 335 21.06 17.20 11.66
C GLN A 335 21.57 18.57 12.09
N GLN A 336 22.86 18.71 12.40
CA GLN A 336 23.47 20.01 12.67
C GLN A 336 23.34 20.95 11.46
N PHE A 337 23.58 20.47 10.24
CA PHE A 337 23.35 21.24 9.02
C PHE A 337 21.89 21.71 8.87
N GLU A 338 20.91 20.86 9.22
CA GLU A 338 19.50 21.26 9.23
C GLU A 338 19.22 22.36 10.26
N VAL A 339 19.86 22.35 11.42
CA VAL A 339 19.73 23.41 12.43
C VAL A 339 20.33 24.72 11.94
N GLU A 340 21.58 24.71 11.46
CA GLU A 340 22.29 25.93 11.05
C GLU A 340 21.61 26.62 9.87
N THR A 341 21.16 25.86 8.88
CA THR A 341 20.38 26.43 7.75
C THR A 341 19.07 27.08 8.18
N ARG A 342 18.46 26.62 9.28
CA ARG A 342 17.23 27.20 9.83
C ARG A 342 17.48 28.42 10.71
N LYS A 343 18.62 28.50 11.39
CA LYS A 343 19.07 29.74 12.05
C LYS A 343 19.25 30.86 11.04
N ILE A 344 19.86 30.59 9.88
CA ILE A 344 19.99 31.58 8.80
C ILE A 344 18.60 32.04 8.33
N LYS A 345 17.68 31.11 8.12
CA LYS A 345 16.30 31.40 7.72
C LYS A 345 15.56 32.33 8.69
N ILE A 346 15.75 32.18 10.01
CA ILE A 346 15.16 33.09 11.01
C ILE A 346 15.68 34.52 10.80
N GLU A 347 17.00 34.69 10.66
CA GLU A 347 17.59 36.03 10.46
C GLU A 347 17.08 36.67 9.16
N LEU A 348 16.90 35.88 8.09
CA LEU A 348 16.32 36.36 6.82
C LEU A 348 14.84 36.77 6.95
N LEU A 349 14.05 36.10 7.79
CA LEU A 349 12.67 36.52 8.09
C LEU A 349 12.63 37.81 8.90
N ASN A 350 13.53 37.95 9.87
CA ASN A 350 13.63 39.13 10.72
C ASN A 350 14.30 40.34 10.04
N ASN A 351 14.73 40.19 8.78
CA ASN A 351 15.48 41.19 8.02
C ASN A 351 16.83 41.59 8.68
N ASN A 352 17.41 40.70 9.48
CA ASN A 352 18.70 40.90 10.15
C ASN A 352 19.86 40.51 9.21
N LEU A 353 20.07 41.26 8.13
CA LEU A 353 20.98 40.88 7.04
C LEU A 353 22.43 40.69 7.49
N LEU A 354 22.93 41.49 8.44
CA LEU A 354 24.30 41.34 8.97
C LEU A 354 24.49 39.99 9.67
N LYS A 355 23.59 39.62 10.59
CA LYS A 355 23.66 38.32 11.28
C LYS A 355 23.45 37.15 10.32
N ALA A 356 22.60 37.33 9.31
CA ALA A 356 22.40 36.32 8.27
C ALA A 356 23.70 36.09 7.48
N LYS A 357 24.41 37.16 7.10
CA LYS A 357 25.71 37.10 6.42
C LYS A 357 26.73 36.33 7.25
N ASP A 358 26.89 36.65 8.54
CA ASP A 358 27.87 35.99 9.41
C ASP A 358 27.61 34.48 9.52
N LYS A 359 26.34 34.08 9.72
CA LYS A 359 25.94 32.67 9.78
C LYS A 359 26.14 31.95 8.44
N ILE A 360 25.91 32.64 7.32
CA ILE A 360 26.15 32.10 5.98
C ILE A 360 27.64 31.80 5.79
N ILE A 361 28.51 32.73 6.14
CA ILE A 361 29.97 32.57 6.00
C ILE A 361 30.46 31.42 6.88
N ASP A 362 30.08 31.39 8.17
CA ASP A 362 30.42 30.31 9.09
C ASP A 362 29.95 28.94 8.56
N GLN A 363 28.74 28.86 8.01
CA GLN A 363 28.25 27.61 7.45
C GLN A 363 28.99 27.20 6.16
N CYS A 364 29.36 28.15 5.30
CA CYS A 364 30.19 27.86 4.12
C CYS A 364 31.56 27.32 4.53
N MET A 365 32.16 27.87 5.60
CA MET A 365 33.42 27.39 6.16
C MET A 365 33.31 25.93 6.62
N LYS A 366 32.26 25.58 7.37
CA LYS A 366 32.01 24.21 7.85
C LYS A 366 31.76 23.21 6.71
N MET A 367 31.32 23.70 5.55
CA MET A 367 31.02 22.86 4.38
C MET A 367 32.21 22.66 3.44
N ARG A 368 33.38 23.26 3.73
CA ARG A 368 34.59 23.05 2.93
C ARG A 368 34.97 21.57 2.91
N GLY A 369 35.27 21.05 1.73
CA GLY A 369 35.62 19.63 1.53
C GLY A 369 34.42 18.67 1.43
N ILE A 370 33.19 19.13 1.66
CA ILE A 370 32.00 18.34 1.36
C ILE A 370 31.86 18.22 -0.17
N SER A 371 31.55 17.02 -0.66
CA SER A 371 31.32 16.78 -2.10
C SER A 371 29.86 16.66 -2.51
N SER A 372 28.94 16.52 -1.54
CA SER A 372 27.51 16.34 -1.76
C SER A 372 26.88 17.53 -2.50
N PRO A 373 26.44 17.36 -3.77
CA PRO A 373 25.76 18.45 -4.49
C PRO A 373 24.46 18.85 -3.82
N HIS A 374 23.76 17.91 -3.15
CA HIS A 374 22.48 18.20 -2.51
C HIS A 374 22.61 19.23 -1.38
N SER A 375 23.62 19.08 -0.51
CA SER A 375 23.82 19.99 0.63
C SER A 375 24.34 21.35 0.15
N ILE A 376 25.32 21.34 -0.76
CA ILE A 376 25.92 22.55 -1.33
C ILE A 376 24.88 23.37 -2.09
N ASP A 377 24.07 22.74 -2.94
CA ASP A 377 23.04 23.42 -3.71
C ASP A 377 21.93 24.01 -2.80
N ARG A 378 21.63 23.37 -1.67
CA ARG A 378 20.71 23.95 -0.68
C ARG A 378 21.27 25.21 -0.05
N MET A 379 22.57 25.22 0.24
CA MET A 379 23.23 26.41 0.77
C MET A 379 23.29 27.52 -0.29
N ASN A 380 23.67 27.20 -1.53
CA ASN A 380 23.65 28.15 -2.65
C ASN A 380 22.27 28.82 -2.82
N VAL A 381 21.17 28.09 -2.66
CA VAL A 381 19.80 28.65 -2.72
C VAL A 381 19.49 29.57 -1.54
N ILE A 382 19.97 29.26 -0.33
CA ILE A 382 19.82 30.15 0.84
C ILE A 382 20.60 31.45 0.61
N ILE A 383 21.82 31.36 0.08
CA ILE A 383 22.67 32.51 -0.23
C ILE A 383 22.01 33.38 -1.32
N ALA A 384 21.42 32.78 -2.35
CA ALA A 384 20.68 33.52 -3.37
C ALA A 384 19.50 34.31 -2.79
N ASN A 385 18.75 33.73 -1.85
CA ASN A 385 17.66 34.44 -1.15
C ASN A 385 18.20 35.59 -0.29
N PHE A 386 19.33 35.37 0.41
CA PHE A 386 20.02 36.44 1.12
C PHE A 386 20.42 37.59 0.18
N CYS A 387 21.07 37.29 -0.95
CA CYS A 387 21.50 38.29 -1.93
C CYS A 387 20.30 39.08 -2.48
N GLN A 388 19.19 38.41 -2.79
CA GLN A 388 17.95 39.07 -3.23
C GLN A 388 17.39 40.03 -2.18
N LYS A 389 17.37 39.64 -0.91
CA LYS A 389 16.94 40.52 0.20
C LYS A 389 17.90 41.67 0.45
N ASN A 390 19.20 41.46 0.21
CA ASN A 390 20.24 42.47 0.36
C ASN A 390 20.36 43.43 -0.85
N GLY A 391 19.66 43.15 -1.96
CA GLY A 391 19.77 43.91 -3.20
C GLY A 391 21.07 43.65 -3.99
N ASP A 392 21.74 42.52 -3.74
CA ASP A 392 22.99 42.13 -4.40
C ASP A 392 22.71 41.14 -5.56
N ASP A 393 22.19 41.68 -6.66
CA ASP A 393 21.86 40.87 -7.85
C ASP A 393 23.11 40.32 -8.55
N ASP A 394 24.25 41.00 -8.45
CA ASP A 394 25.51 40.58 -9.07
C ASP A 394 26.02 39.27 -8.46
N THR A 395 26.05 39.16 -7.13
CA THR A 395 26.37 37.89 -6.46
C THR A 395 25.32 36.83 -6.72
N LYS A 396 24.02 37.17 -6.65
CA LYS A 396 22.93 36.22 -6.93
C LYS A 396 23.10 35.56 -8.31
N ASN A 397 23.34 36.35 -9.34
CA ASN A 397 23.48 35.88 -10.71
C ASN A 397 24.80 35.11 -10.93
N SER A 398 25.84 35.41 -10.16
CA SER A 398 27.13 34.72 -10.22
C SER A 398 27.11 33.31 -9.62
N ILE A 399 26.13 32.94 -8.78
CA ILE A 399 26.11 31.66 -8.05
C ILE A 399 26.24 30.43 -8.97
N ILE A 400 25.59 30.43 -10.13
CA ILE A 400 25.72 29.31 -11.08
C ILE A 400 27.13 29.22 -11.63
N ASN A 401 27.73 30.34 -12.02
CA ASN A 401 29.09 30.38 -12.54
C ASN A 401 30.08 29.93 -11.47
N ILE A 402 29.90 30.37 -10.22
CA ILE A 402 30.71 29.92 -9.08
C ILE A 402 30.52 28.42 -8.82
N ALA A 403 29.30 27.90 -8.98
CA ALA A 403 29.02 26.48 -8.79
C ALA A 403 29.54 25.58 -9.92
N ILE A 404 29.91 26.13 -11.09
CA ILE A 404 30.53 25.40 -12.22
C ILE A 404 32.05 25.57 -12.19
N GLU A 405 32.53 26.79 -11.97
CA GLU A 405 33.94 27.17 -12.00
C GLU A 405 34.36 27.88 -10.70
N PRO A 406 34.34 27.20 -9.54
CA PRO A 406 34.59 27.84 -8.25
C PRO A 406 35.99 28.45 -8.14
N LYS A 407 36.99 27.87 -8.82
CA LYS A 407 38.39 28.33 -8.76
C LYS A 407 38.56 29.77 -9.27
N SER A 408 37.74 30.20 -10.22
CA SER A 408 37.79 31.54 -10.83
C SER A 408 37.40 32.66 -9.85
N PHE A 409 36.81 32.31 -8.69
CA PHE A 409 36.26 33.26 -7.72
C PHE A 409 36.97 33.25 -6.35
N LEU A 410 38.10 32.55 -6.22
CA LEU A 410 38.82 32.43 -4.94
C LEU A 410 39.51 33.73 -4.49
N GLU A 411 39.92 34.55 -5.46
CA GLU A 411 40.55 35.86 -5.24
C GLU A 411 39.55 37.02 -5.31
N SER A 412 38.24 36.73 -5.21
CA SER A 412 37.20 37.76 -5.17
C SER A 412 37.35 38.64 -3.92
N ASN A 413 37.28 39.96 -4.10
CA ASN A 413 37.21 40.94 -3.00
C ASN A 413 35.90 40.84 -2.21
N ASP A 414 34.86 40.28 -2.82
CA ASP A 414 33.60 39.97 -2.15
C ASP A 414 33.74 38.68 -1.32
N GLU A 415 33.65 38.84 0.00
CA GLU A 415 33.74 37.78 1.00
C GLU A 415 32.68 36.68 0.82
N ILE A 416 31.47 37.03 0.38
CA ILE A 416 30.39 36.07 0.13
C ILE A 416 30.73 35.26 -1.12
N LYS A 417 31.10 35.91 -2.23
CA LYS A 417 31.52 35.19 -3.45
C LYS A 417 32.69 34.24 -3.17
N LYS A 418 33.68 34.71 -2.42
CA LYS A 418 34.81 33.90 -1.98
C LYS A 418 34.36 32.69 -1.14
N SER A 419 33.44 32.91 -0.20
CA SER A 419 32.87 31.85 0.64
C SER A 419 32.09 30.80 -0.16
N ILE A 420 31.26 31.23 -1.12
CA ILE A 420 30.53 30.34 -2.04
C ILE A 420 31.53 29.52 -2.86
N ALA A 421 32.56 30.16 -3.41
CA ALA A 421 33.59 29.53 -4.22
C ALA A 421 34.27 28.40 -3.44
N LEU A 422 34.75 28.70 -2.23
CA LEU A 422 35.41 27.74 -1.35
C LEU A 422 34.53 26.54 -0.98
N MET A 423 33.23 26.76 -0.73
CA MET A 423 32.28 25.68 -0.49
C MET A 423 32.07 24.79 -1.73
N ASN A 424 32.03 25.39 -2.93
CA ASN A 424 31.76 24.67 -4.18
C ASN A 424 33.00 23.95 -4.76
N ILE A 425 34.23 24.19 -4.26
CA ILE A 425 35.46 23.51 -4.73
C ILE A 425 35.30 21.98 -4.74
N GLY A 426 34.75 21.41 -3.67
CA GLY A 426 34.63 19.96 -3.49
C GLY A 426 33.41 19.33 -4.17
N ARG A 427 32.51 20.14 -4.72
CA ARG A 427 31.21 19.70 -5.25
C ARG A 427 31.38 18.65 -6.34
N SER A 428 30.64 17.55 -6.26
CA SER A 428 30.65 16.52 -7.32
C SER A 428 29.90 16.98 -8.58
N TYR A 429 30.47 16.68 -9.74
CA TYR A 429 29.93 17.00 -11.07
C TYR A 429 29.52 15.77 -11.89
N GLU A 430 29.49 14.58 -11.27
CA GLU A 430 29.24 13.30 -11.97
C GLU A 430 27.90 13.28 -12.74
N ASN A 431 26.88 13.99 -12.23
CA ASN A 431 25.54 14.02 -12.83
C ASN A 431 25.15 15.44 -13.25
N PRO A 432 25.02 15.73 -14.56
CA PRO A 432 24.62 17.04 -15.08
C PRO A 432 23.28 17.57 -14.54
N ILE A 433 22.39 16.66 -14.10
CA ILE A 433 21.09 17.00 -13.55
C ILE A 433 21.16 17.87 -12.29
N HIS A 434 22.27 17.84 -11.55
CA HIS A 434 22.43 18.65 -10.33
C HIS A 434 22.50 20.15 -10.65
N ILE A 435 23.30 20.54 -11.65
CA ILE A 435 23.37 21.95 -12.09
C ILE A 435 22.02 22.42 -12.64
N GLN A 436 21.35 21.60 -13.46
CA GLN A 436 20.02 21.93 -13.99
C GLN A 436 18.99 22.15 -12.87
N ASN A 437 19.06 21.33 -11.81
CA ASN A 437 18.18 21.48 -10.65
C ASN A 437 18.51 22.73 -9.82
N LEU A 438 19.80 23.08 -9.66
CA LEU A 438 20.21 24.32 -9.00
C LEU A 438 19.70 25.53 -9.78
N GLN A 439 19.92 25.57 -11.10
CA GLN A 439 19.43 26.63 -11.98
C GLN A 439 17.91 26.81 -11.88
N ARG A 440 17.15 25.70 -11.91
CA ARG A 440 15.69 25.75 -11.75
C ARG A 440 15.26 26.35 -10.41
N LYS A 441 15.97 26.03 -9.31
CA LYS A 441 15.65 26.59 -7.98
C LYS A 441 15.97 28.08 -7.91
N LEU A 442 17.11 28.51 -8.44
CA LEU A 442 17.49 29.93 -8.45
C LEU A 442 16.53 30.77 -9.30
N ALA A 443 16.07 30.24 -10.43
CA ALA A 443 15.07 30.91 -11.28
C ALA A 443 13.68 31.04 -10.63
N SER A 444 13.42 30.32 -9.53
CA SER A 444 12.15 30.40 -8.78
C SER A 444 12.17 31.37 -7.59
N LEU A 445 13.33 32.00 -7.32
CA LEU A 445 13.53 33.03 -6.31
C LEU A 445 13.40 34.43 -6.93
#